data_AF-A0A939JCX6-F1
#
_entry.id   AF-A0A939JCX6-F1
#
_cell.length_a   1.000
_cell.length_b   1.000
_cell.length_c   1.000
_cell.angle_alpha   90.00
_cell.angle_beta   90.00
_cell.angle_gamma   90.00
#
_symmetry.space_group_name_H-M   'P 1'
#
loop_
_entity.id
_entity.type
_entity.pdbx_description
1 polymer ?
#
loop_
_entity_poly.entity_id
_entity_poly.type
_entity_poly.pdbx_seq_one_letter_code
_entity_poly.pdbx_strand_id
1 'polypeptide(L)'
;MDTPRLPGPRDLGSQVATLLRQLGFTVWEQATASLTLVTGSWTGLTGEQFSFQYAHHHPAAGPLAWAACNMGALWPGTQAPTVCFASTQVRRLREVRLLLLGNHRLAQARAAYLLAAATATPTPPALCD
;
A
#
# COMPACT_ATOMS: atom_id res chain seq x y z
N MET A 1 -8.04 -25.80 30.99
CA MET A 1 -7.62 -26.12 29.62
C MET A 1 -7.11 -24.83 29.00
N ASP A 2 -5.79 -24.64 28.98
CA ASP A 2 -5.17 -23.51 28.27
C ASP A 2 -5.32 -23.76 26.77
N THR A 3 -6.20 -23.00 26.12
CA THR A 3 -6.23 -22.93 24.67
C THR A 3 -4.88 -22.41 24.20
N PRO A 4 -4.14 -23.13 23.34
CA PRO A 4 -2.87 -22.64 22.83
C PRO A 4 -3.14 -21.32 22.10
N ARG A 5 -2.61 -20.22 22.65
CA ARG A 5 -2.66 -18.91 21.99
C ARG A 5 -1.90 -19.04 20.69
N LEU A 6 -2.62 -19.13 19.58
CA LEU A 6 -2.03 -19.06 18.26
C LEU A 6 -1.16 -17.79 18.19
N PRO A 7 0.08 -17.88 17.71
CA PRO A 7 0.91 -16.70 17.55
C PRO A 7 0.16 -15.68 16.68
N GLY A 8 0.14 -14.43 17.14
CA GLY A 8 -0.49 -13.32 16.42
C GLY A 8 0.10 -13.14 15.01
N PRO A 9 -0.50 -12.27 14.17
CA PRO A 9 0.07 -11.96 12.87
C PRO A 9 1.53 -11.48 13.05
N ARG A 10 2.38 -11.84 12.08
CA ARG A 10 3.75 -11.31 12.05
C ARG A 10 3.70 -9.85 11.64
N ASP A 11 4.65 -9.07 12.13
CA ASP A 11 4.88 -7.73 11.60
C ASP A 11 5.37 -7.85 10.16
N LEU A 12 4.65 -7.20 9.23
CA LEU A 12 4.93 -7.16 7.80
C LEU A 12 5.42 -5.77 7.36
N GLY A 13 5.65 -4.83 8.27
CA GLY A 13 5.90 -3.42 7.96
C GLY A 13 6.98 -3.22 6.90
N SER A 14 8.16 -3.82 7.09
CA SER A 14 9.27 -3.71 6.13
C SER A 14 8.93 -4.28 4.74
N GLN A 15 8.22 -5.41 4.69
CA GLN A 15 7.81 -6.03 3.43
C GLN A 15 6.71 -5.23 2.73
N VAL A 16 5.77 -4.64 3.49
CA VAL A 16 4.73 -3.77 2.96
C VAL A 16 5.34 -2.47 2.43
N ALA A 17 6.27 -1.86 3.16
CA ALA A 17 6.98 -0.67 2.71
C ALA A 17 7.77 -0.93 1.42
N THR A 18 8.47 -2.07 1.35
CA THR A 18 9.18 -2.50 0.13
C THR A 18 8.22 -2.69 -1.04
N LEU A 19 7.08 -3.37 -0.81
CA LEU A 19 6.04 -3.55 -1.83
C LEU A 19 5.53 -2.19 -2.34
N LEU A 20 5.17 -1.26 -1.45
CA LEU A 20 4.68 0.06 -1.82
C LEU A 20 5.71 0.85 -2.66
N ARG A 21 6.99 0.82 -2.27
CA ARG A 21 8.08 1.45 -3.05
C ARG A 21 8.22 0.84 -4.44
N GLN A 22 8.16 -0.50 -4.57
CA GLN A 22 8.14 -1.18 -5.87
C GLN A 22 6.92 -0.80 -6.71
N LEU A 23 5.81 -0.47 -6.04
CA LEU A 23 4.60 0.03 -6.67
C LEU A 23 4.66 1.55 -6.98
N GLY A 24 5.78 2.23 -6.69
CA GLY A 24 5.99 3.65 -6.98
C GLY A 24 5.39 4.60 -5.95
N PHE A 25 4.94 4.11 -4.80
CA PHE A 25 4.43 4.96 -3.71
C PHE A 25 5.59 5.66 -3.00
N THR A 26 5.34 6.89 -2.56
CA THR A 26 6.13 7.54 -1.52
C THR A 26 5.72 6.94 -0.18
N VAL A 27 6.68 6.44 0.59
CA VAL A 27 6.43 5.66 1.81
C VAL A 27 6.98 6.36 3.04
N TRP A 28 6.16 6.44 4.08
CA TRP A 28 6.54 6.85 5.43
C TRP A 28 6.31 5.69 6.41
N GLU A 29 7.27 5.44 7.28
CA GLU A 29 7.27 4.34 8.24
C GLU A 29 7.43 4.89 9.66
N GLN A 30 6.65 4.38 10.60
CA GLN A 30 6.78 4.65 12.02
C GLN A 30 6.70 3.34 12.79
N ALA A 31 7.70 3.07 13.62
CA ALA A 31 7.70 1.92 14.53
C ALA A 31 7.87 2.41 15.97
N THR A 32 6.98 1.98 16.84
CA THR A 32 7.04 2.19 18.29
C THR A 32 7.09 0.84 19.00
N ALA A 33 7.19 0.88 20.33
CA ALA A 33 7.17 -0.33 21.15
C ALA A 33 5.89 -1.16 21.01
N SER A 34 4.79 -0.57 20.52
CA SER A 34 3.48 -1.24 20.43
C SER A 34 2.82 -1.18 19.05
N LEU A 35 3.38 -0.43 18.09
CA LEU A 35 2.76 -0.18 16.79
C LEU A 35 3.81 -0.05 15.69
N THR A 36 3.62 -0.79 14.61
CA THR A 36 4.27 -0.55 13.32
C THR A 36 3.22 0.04 12.37
N LEU A 37 3.53 1.19 11.79
CA LEU A 37 2.67 1.93 10.87
C LEU A 37 3.45 2.19 9.58
N VAL A 38 2.87 1.83 8.44
CA VAL A 38 3.41 2.13 7.12
C VAL A 38 2.32 2.87 6.35
N THR A 39 2.62 4.08 5.91
CA THR A 39 1.73 4.88 5.07
C THR A 39 2.37 5.07 3.71
N GLY A 40 1.62 4.80 2.65
CA GLY A 40 2.03 5.03 1.28
C GLY A 40 1.11 6.05 0.62
N SER A 41 1.68 7.04 -0.07
CA SER A 41 0.95 7.91 -0.98
C SER A 41 1.42 7.73 -2.42
N TRP A 42 0.48 7.75 -3.36
CA TRP A 42 0.79 7.72 -4.80
C TRP A 42 -0.13 8.69 -5.54
N THR A 43 0.45 9.45 -6.47
CA THR A 43 -0.29 10.40 -7.30
C THR A 43 -0.24 9.94 -8.74
N GLY A 44 -1.41 9.78 -9.35
CA GLY A 44 -1.53 9.43 -10.75
C GLY A 44 -1.42 10.63 -11.68
N LEU A 45 -1.47 10.38 -12.99
CA LEU A 45 -1.23 11.39 -14.01
C LEU A 45 -2.29 12.50 -14.02
N THR A 46 -3.54 12.17 -13.67
CA THR A 46 -4.67 13.11 -13.75
C THR A 46 -4.89 13.87 -12.45
N GLY A 47 -4.01 13.68 -11.45
CA GLY A 47 -4.08 14.32 -10.14
C GLY A 47 -4.83 13.51 -9.08
N GLU A 48 -5.22 12.28 -9.40
CA GLU A 48 -5.77 11.33 -8.43
C GLU A 48 -4.72 10.94 -7.39
N GLN A 49 -5.10 10.95 -6.12
CA GLN A 49 -4.20 10.68 -4.99
C GLN A 49 -4.68 9.44 -4.24
N PHE A 50 -3.86 8.41 -4.19
CA PHE A 50 -4.12 7.19 -3.45
C PHE A 50 -3.33 7.20 -2.14
N SER A 51 -4.00 6.88 -1.05
CA SER A 51 -3.40 6.71 0.27
C SER A 51 -3.65 5.30 0.76
N PHE A 52 -2.59 4.62 1.17
CA PHE A 52 -2.61 3.29 1.76
C PHE A 52 -2.02 3.35 3.17
N GLN A 53 -2.62 2.64 4.11
CA GLN A 53 -2.06 2.48 5.45
C GLN A 53 -2.06 1.02 5.85
N TYR A 54 -0.95 0.57 6.41
CA TYR A 54 -0.80 -0.69 7.13
C TYR A 54 -0.47 -0.38 8.58
N ALA A 55 -1.23 -0.98 9.51
CA ALA A 55 -0.97 -0.90 10.93
C ALA A 55 -0.83 -2.32 11.50
N HIS A 56 0.21 -2.54 12.28
CA HIS A 56 0.42 -3.75 13.08
C HIS A 56 0.61 -3.38 14.53
N HIS A 57 -0.29 -3.85 15.39
CA HIS A 57 -0.21 -3.65 16.82
C HIS A 57 0.42 -4.89 17.46
N HIS A 58 1.52 -4.69 18.17
CA HIS A 58 2.22 -5.70 18.96
C HIS A 58 2.27 -5.24 20.41
N PRO A 59 1.26 -5.56 21.24
CA PRO A 59 1.21 -5.06 22.60
C PRO A 59 2.41 -5.59 23.41
N ALA A 60 3.06 -4.70 24.18
CA ALA A 60 4.09 -5.09 25.15
C ALA A 60 3.52 -6.00 26.27
N ALA A 61 2.22 -5.86 26.57
CA ALA A 61 1.45 -6.73 27.44
C ALA A 61 -0.01 -6.78 26.95
N GLY A 62 -0.61 -7.97 26.93
CA GLY A 62 -2.01 -8.18 26.51
C GLY A 62 -2.17 -9.14 25.34
N PRO A 63 -3.39 -9.64 25.08
CA PRO A 63 -3.54 -10.94 24.44
C PRO A 63 -3.57 -10.95 22.90
N LEU A 64 -3.65 -9.82 22.19
CA LEU A 64 -3.94 -9.85 20.74
C LEU A 64 -3.10 -8.85 19.94
N ALA A 65 -2.12 -9.39 19.22
CA ALA A 65 -1.53 -8.71 18.08
C ALA A 65 -2.52 -8.73 16.91
N TRP A 66 -2.56 -7.65 16.15
CA TRP A 66 -3.38 -7.54 14.94
C TRP A 66 -2.63 -6.78 13.87
N ALA A 67 -2.90 -7.09 12.61
CA ALA A 67 -2.48 -6.29 11.47
C ALA A 67 -3.68 -6.01 10.59
N ALA A 68 -3.79 -4.77 10.10
CA ALA A 68 -4.83 -4.36 9.19
C ALA A 68 -4.31 -3.36 8.16
N CYS A 69 -4.99 -3.33 7.02
CA CYS A 69 -4.74 -2.37 5.95
C CYS A 69 -5.99 -1.55 5.67
N ASN A 70 -5.84 -0.31 5.25
CA ASN A 70 -6.91 0.47 4.63
C ASN A 70 -6.37 1.23 3.42
N MET A 71 -7.28 1.66 2.55
CA MET A 71 -6.92 2.47 1.40
C MET A 71 -8.05 3.44 1.03
N GLY A 72 -7.66 4.65 0.64
CA GLY A 72 -8.55 5.67 0.09
C GLY A 72 -7.97 6.28 -1.19
N ALA A 73 -8.84 6.91 -1.96
CA ALA A 73 -8.47 7.69 -3.13
C ALA A 73 -9.19 9.04 -3.12
N LEU A 74 -8.47 10.11 -3.38
CA LEU A 74 -9.00 11.46 -3.58
C LEU A 74 -8.91 11.81 -5.07
N TRP A 75 -10.03 12.18 -5.67
CA TRP A 75 -10.09 12.56 -7.07
C TRP A 75 -9.91 14.07 -7.24
N PRO A 76 -9.41 14.53 -8.39
CA PRO A 76 -9.31 15.97 -8.68
C PRO A 76 -10.66 16.67 -8.47
N GLY A 77 -10.64 17.81 -7.76
CA GLY A 77 -11.85 18.59 -7.48
C GLY A 77 -12.76 18.03 -6.38
N THR A 78 -12.42 16.89 -5.76
CA THR A 78 -13.16 16.35 -4.62
C THR A 78 -12.50 16.73 -3.29
N GLN A 79 -13.30 16.94 -2.24
CA GLN A 79 -12.79 17.19 -0.89
C GLN A 79 -12.81 15.96 0.01
N ALA A 80 -13.64 14.96 -0.30
CA ALA A 80 -13.78 13.75 0.50
C ALA A 80 -13.09 12.56 -0.17
N PRO A 81 -12.19 11.85 0.53
CA PRO A 81 -11.58 10.64 -0.01
C PRO A 81 -12.63 9.54 -0.16
N THR A 82 -12.62 8.86 -1.30
CA THR A 82 -13.41 7.65 -1.50
C THR A 82 -12.68 6.45 -0.90
N VAL A 83 -13.37 5.68 -0.08
CA VAL A 83 -12.83 4.43 0.49
C VAL A 83 -12.63 3.41 -0.62
N CYS A 84 -11.40 2.93 -0.79
CA CYS A 84 -11.05 1.85 -1.71
C CYS A 84 -11.27 0.49 -1.04
N PHE A 85 -10.82 0.35 0.21
CA PHE A 85 -11.23 -0.70 1.12
C PHE A 85 -11.06 -0.20 2.56
N ALA A 86 -11.98 -0.60 3.42
CA ALA A 86 -11.94 -0.28 4.85
C ALA A 86 -10.89 -1.13 5.57
N SER A 87 -10.70 -0.87 6.87
CA SER A 87 -9.76 -1.60 7.72
C SER A 87 -9.96 -3.12 7.61
N THR A 88 -9.06 -3.76 6.86
CA THR A 88 -9.12 -5.18 6.52
C THR A 88 -7.99 -5.89 7.21
N GLN A 89 -8.31 -6.87 8.06
CA GLN A 89 -7.31 -7.64 8.78
C GLN A 89 -6.46 -8.47 7.81
N VAL A 90 -5.15 -8.45 8.05
CA VAL A 90 -4.18 -9.23 7.28
C VAL A 90 -3.25 -9.99 8.22
N ARG A 91 -2.89 -11.20 7.81
CA ARG A 91 -1.95 -12.09 8.48
C ARG A 91 -0.74 -12.38 7.62
N ARG A 92 -0.85 -12.24 6.30
CA ARG A 92 0.18 -12.60 5.33
C ARG A 92 0.37 -11.50 4.29
N LEU A 93 1.61 -11.34 3.81
CA LEU A 93 1.93 -10.39 2.74
C LEU A 93 1.11 -10.64 1.46
N ARG A 94 0.74 -11.89 1.19
CA ARG A 94 -0.13 -12.25 0.06
C ARG A 94 -1.48 -11.54 0.11
N GLU A 95 -2.08 -11.40 1.29
CA GLU A 95 -3.38 -10.73 1.47
C GLU A 95 -3.23 -9.23 1.19
N VAL A 96 -2.15 -8.61 1.68
CA VAL A 96 -1.83 -7.20 1.37
C VAL A 96 -1.67 -6.99 -0.14
N ARG A 97 -0.96 -7.89 -0.82
CA ARG A 97 -0.80 -7.85 -2.28
C ARG A 97 -2.13 -7.97 -3.01
N LEU A 98 -3.01 -8.86 -2.57
CA LEU A 98 -4.33 -9.03 -3.17
C LEU A 98 -5.22 -7.79 -2.98
N LEU A 99 -5.17 -7.14 -1.81
CA LEU A 99 -5.91 -5.90 -1.56
C LEU A 99 -5.41 -4.75 -2.44
N LEU A 100 -4.09 -4.58 -2.55
CA LEU A 100 -3.48 -3.52 -3.36
C LEU A 100 -3.68 -3.75 -4.86
N LEU A 101 -3.34 -4.94 -5.36
CA LEU A 101 -3.35 -5.24 -6.79
C LEU A 101 -4.76 -5.57 -7.31
N GLY A 102 -5.66 -6.01 -6.44
CA GLY A 102 -7.08 -6.19 -6.75
C GLY A 102 -7.87 -4.89 -6.82
N ASN A 103 -7.29 -3.75 -6.42
CA ASN A 103 -7.97 -2.47 -6.50
C ASN A 103 -8.00 -1.96 -7.95
N HIS A 104 -9.14 -2.09 -8.63
CA HIS A 104 -9.30 -1.70 -10.03
C HIS A 104 -8.94 -0.23 -10.31
N ARG A 105 -9.25 0.69 -9.38
CA ARG A 105 -8.99 2.12 -9.55
C ARG A 105 -7.49 2.41 -9.56
N LEU A 106 -6.76 1.83 -8.60
CA LEU A 106 -5.31 1.92 -8.56
C LEU A 106 -4.68 1.25 -9.79
N ALA A 107 -5.17 0.06 -10.17
CA ALA A 107 -4.66 -0.67 -11.32
C ALA A 107 -4.82 0.12 -12.63
N GLN A 108 -5.98 0.73 -12.86
CA GLN A 108 -6.25 1.57 -14.03
C GLN A 108 -5.39 2.83 -14.04
N ALA A 109 -5.33 3.57 -12.93
CA ALA A 109 -4.53 4.78 -12.80
C ALA A 109 -3.04 4.49 -13.05
N ARG A 110 -2.53 3.38 -12.51
CA ARG A 110 -1.15 2.96 -12.71
C ARG A 110 -0.86 2.48 -14.13
N ALA A 111 -1.79 1.76 -14.75
CA ALA A 111 -1.64 1.36 -16.15
C ALA A 111 -1.53 2.59 -17.05
N ALA A 112 -2.39 3.60 -16.84
CA ALA A 112 -2.32 4.87 -17.56
C ALA A 112 -0.98 5.59 -17.31
N TYR A 113 -0.51 5.65 -16.05
CA TYR A 113 0.80 6.21 -15.69
C TYR A 113 1.96 5.53 -16.43
N LEU A 114 2.01 4.21 -16.40
CA LEU A 114 3.09 3.44 -17.03
C LEU A 114 3.07 3.56 -18.55
N LEU A 115 1.88 3.58 -19.16
CA LEU A 115 1.73 3.80 -20.61
C LEU A 115 2.27 5.17 -21.01
N ALA A 116 1.92 6.23 -20.28
CA ALA A 116 2.43 7.58 -20.57
C ALA A 116 3.95 7.69 -20.36
N ALA A 117 4.47 7.06 -19.31
CA ALA A 117 5.90 7.02 -19.04
C ALA A 117 6.67 6.27 -20.15
N ALA A 118 6.12 5.18 -20.68
CA ALA A 118 6.71 4.44 -21.78
C ALA A 118 6.74 5.27 -23.09
N THR A 119 5.67 6.02 -23.38
CA THR A 119 5.64 6.92 -24.56
C THR A 119 6.57 8.13 -24.43
N ALA A 120 6.96 8.50 -23.22
CA ALA A 120 7.89 9.61 -22.98
C ALA A 120 9.38 9.21 -23.13
N THR A 121 9.67 7.93 -23.32
CA THR A 121 11.05 7.47 -23.56
C THR A 121 11.41 7.74 -25.03
N PRO A 122 12.36 8.65 -25.34
CA PRO A 122 12.71 8.94 -26.72
C PRO A 122 13.27 7.68 -27.38
N THR A 123 12.83 7.42 -28.61
CA THR A 123 13.46 6.47 -29.52
C THR A 123 14.97 6.77 -29.56
N PRO A 124 15.88 5.78 -29.46
CA PRO A 124 17.30 6.07 -29.62
C PRO A 124 17.50 6.76 -30.97
N PRO A 125 18.39 7.78 -31.07
CA PRO A 125 18.69 8.37 -32.36
C PRO A 125 19.08 7.23 -33.30
N ALA A 126 18.41 7.17 -34.45
CA ALA A 126 18.81 6.25 -35.49
C ALA A 126 20.31 6.45 -35.73
N LEU A 127 21.08 5.38 -35.59
CA LEU A 127 22.46 5.33 -36.07
C LEU A 127 22.39 5.48 -37.59
N CYS A 128 22.47 6.74 -38.05
CA CYS A 128 22.94 7.06 -39.38
C CYS A 128 24.45 7.21 -39.26
N ASP A 129 25.19 6.18 -39.68
CA ASP A 129 26.38 6.26 -40.52
C ASP A 129 26.82 4.85 -40.92
#